data_AF-A0A8B9ADA1-F1
#
_entry.id   AF-A0A8B9ADA1-F1
#
_cell.length_a   1.000
_cell.length_b   1.000
_cell.length_c   1.000
_cell.angle_alpha   90.00
_cell.angle_beta   90.00
_cell.angle_gamma   90.00
#
_symmetry.space_group_name_H-M   'P 1'
#
loop_
_entity.id
_entity.type
_entity.pdbx_description
1 polymer ?
#
loop_
_entity_poly.entity_id
_entity_poly.type
_entity_poly.pdbx_seq_one_letter_code
_entity_poly.pdbx_strand_id
1 'polypeptide(L)'
;MVDTDRLVGYRVSKLLFSEKGGWREGLIRETFGEHLAERILTLRIPSREEPDRLAWVPTERSRVHARDLRTLISRKPARQMDGGWIWRMRIHLRVALFLWKVAWGCLPPRRMLAGRGVQTTPFCEACSDIEETVTHVILSCPKAAQIWERLSVPLPHTWESVKDLLHHLLESMRRPSTVEKGIRRAYLAYHIWLDRNARLFEGSRSIPRTVVDRAFGMLRRSPRLPRRDSIKWLGTSRIPVLLLQCPDLPYFWVPPPLGHLKVNFNGYRSRDGVYGGAGFVIRDHQGRLIAAGG
;
A
#
# COMPACT_ATOMS: atom_id res chain seq x y z
N MET A 1 4.90 30.72 19.47
CA MET A 1 3.54 30.44 19.94
C MET A 1 2.68 31.51 19.31
N VAL A 2 1.65 31.16 18.53
CA VAL A 2 0.81 32.15 17.85
C VAL A 2 -0.13 32.74 18.90
N ASP A 3 -0.01 34.03 19.19
CA ASP A 3 -0.91 34.73 20.10
C ASP A 3 -2.21 35.06 19.33
N THR A 4 -3.15 34.12 19.32
CA THR A 4 -4.40 34.24 18.56
C THR A 4 -5.37 35.26 19.15
N ASP A 5 -5.18 35.65 20.42
CA ASP A 5 -6.05 36.60 21.10
C ASP A 5 -5.85 38.03 20.57
N ARG A 6 -4.63 38.36 20.14
CA ARG A 6 -4.31 39.61 19.43
C ARG A 6 -5.03 39.78 18.09
N LEU A 7 -5.58 38.71 17.52
CA LEU A 7 -6.22 38.72 16.20
C LEU A 7 -7.75 38.72 16.26
N VAL A 8 -8.35 38.70 17.45
CA VAL A 8 -9.81 38.76 17.59
C VAL A 8 -10.31 40.09 17.00
N GLY A 9 -11.14 40.01 15.96
CA GLY A 9 -11.68 41.18 15.25
C GLY A 9 -10.75 41.79 14.20
N TYR A 10 -9.56 41.23 13.95
CA TYR A 10 -8.70 41.67 12.85
C TYR A 10 -9.22 41.17 11.50
N ARG A 11 -9.28 42.07 10.53
CA ARG A 11 -9.53 41.73 9.12
C ARG A 11 -8.20 41.51 8.41
N VAL A 12 -8.18 40.59 7.44
CA VAL A 12 -6.99 40.33 6.61
C VAL A 12 -6.48 41.60 5.92
N SER A 13 -7.36 42.54 5.58
CA SER A 13 -6.97 43.84 5.02
C SER A 13 -6.02 44.66 5.90
N LYS A 14 -6.06 44.48 7.23
CA LYS A 14 -5.11 45.14 8.16
C LYS A 14 -3.69 44.56 8.09
N LEU A 15 -3.54 43.36 7.53
CA LEU A 15 -2.26 42.71 7.27
C LEU A 15 -1.65 43.14 5.92
N LEU A 16 -2.34 44.00 5.16
CA LEU A 16 -1.91 44.51 3.86
C LEU A 16 -1.48 45.99 3.97
N PHE A 17 -0.59 46.42 3.08
CA PHE A 17 -0.32 47.85 2.86
C PHE A 17 -1.52 48.50 2.15
N SER A 18 -1.97 49.68 2.61
CA SER A 18 -3.17 50.35 2.08
C SER A 18 -3.03 50.81 0.62
N GLU A 19 -1.80 51.01 0.14
CA GLU A 19 -1.55 51.65 -1.17
C GLU A 19 -0.89 50.73 -2.21
N LYS A 20 -0.34 49.57 -1.83
CA LYS A 20 0.55 48.77 -2.71
C LYS A 20 0.21 47.28 -2.83
N GLY A 21 -0.91 46.80 -2.28
CA GLY A 21 -1.35 45.42 -2.48
C GLY A 21 -0.33 44.36 -2.02
N GLY A 22 0.44 44.67 -0.97
CA GLY A 22 1.50 43.81 -0.44
C GLY A 22 1.27 43.46 1.03
N TRP A 23 1.81 42.32 1.46
CA TRP A 23 1.78 41.84 2.84
C TRP A 23 2.69 42.69 3.75
N ARG A 24 2.21 43.03 4.96
CA ARG A 24 3.04 43.64 6.02
C ARG A 24 3.89 42.55 6.69
N GLU A 25 5.00 42.20 6.07
CA GLU A 25 5.83 41.05 6.46
C GLU A 25 6.21 41.02 7.94
N GLY A 26 6.69 42.14 8.50
CA GLY A 26 7.07 42.21 9.92
C GLY A 26 5.91 41.87 10.87
N LEU A 27 4.72 42.40 10.60
CA LEU A 27 3.52 42.13 11.39
C LEU A 27 3.09 40.66 11.27
N ILE A 28 3.21 40.07 10.08
CA ILE A 28 2.87 38.67 9.84
C ILE A 28 3.81 37.74 10.58
N ARG A 29 5.13 38.00 10.53
CA ARG A 29 6.13 37.22 11.25
C ARG A 29 5.97 37.32 12.76
N GLU A 30 5.72 38.51 13.29
CA GLU A 30 5.46 38.72 14.72
C GLU A 30 4.20 37.98 15.18
N THR A 31 3.14 38.03 14.39
CA THR A 31 1.83 37.49 14.78
C THR A 31 1.76 35.96 14.64
N PHE A 32 2.19 35.43 13.49
CA PHE A 32 2.01 34.02 13.13
C PHE A 32 3.25 33.17 13.35
N GLY A 33 4.40 33.78 13.65
CA GLY A 33 5.68 33.10 13.73
C GLY A 33 6.21 32.68 12.35
N GLU A 34 7.49 32.33 12.31
CA GLU A 34 8.25 32.17 11.06
C GLU A 34 7.63 31.14 10.10
N HIS A 35 7.25 29.97 10.62
CA HIS A 35 6.71 28.88 9.80
C HIS A 35 5.38 29.22 9.11
N LEU A 36 4.47 29.92 9.80
CA LEU A 36 3.19 30.30 9.21
C LEU A 36 3.33 31.55 8.36
N ALA A 37 4.21 32.46 8.74
CA ALA A 37 4.51 33.67 7.98
C ALA A 37 5.01 33.35 6.57
N GLU A 38 5.96 32.41 6.43
CA GLU A 38 6.43 31.95 5.12
C GLU A 38 5.28 31.49 4.23
N ARG A 39 4.30 30.78 4.77
CA ARG A 39 3.13 30.30 4.01
C ARG A 39 2.20 31.45 3.64
N ILE A 40 1.92 32.37 4.55
CA ILE A 40 1.04 33.52 4.31
C ILE A 40 1.63 34.42 3.22
N LEU A 41 2.94 34.68 3.26
CA LEU A 41 3.63 35.54 2.28
C LEU A 41 3.59 34.97 0.85
N THR A 42 3.40 33.66 0.68
CA THR A 42 3.20 33.03 -0.64
C THR A 42 1.78 33.15 -1.19
N LEU A 43 0.81 33.58 -0.37
CA LEU A 43 -0.57 33.75 -0.82
C LEU A 43 -0.65 34.94 -1.77
N ARG A 44 -1.27 34.70 -2.94
CA ARG A 44 -1.50 35.71 -3.95
C ARG A 44 -2.53 36.72 -3.44
N ILE A 45 -2.15 37.99 -3.41
CA ILE A 45 -3.07 39.10 -3.11
C ILE A 45 -3.86 39.42 -4.39
N PRO A 46 -5.20 39.45 -4.35
CA PRO A 46 -6.01 39.83 -5.50
C PRO A 46 -5.67 41.25 -5.95
N SER A 47 -5.56 41.47 -7.26
CA SER A 47 -5.31 42.81 -7.84
C SER A 47 -6.57 43.68 -7.93
N ARG A 48 -7.74 43.11 -7.65
CA ARG A 48 -9.04 43.78 -7.65
C ARG A 48 -9.82 43.38 -6.40
N GLU A 49 -10.59 44.31 -5.86
CA GLU A 49 -11.55 44.01 -4.79
C GLU A 49 -12.70 43.19 -5.40
N GLU A 50 -12.68 41.89 -5.13
CA GLU A 50 -13.77 40.96 -5.43
C GLU A 50 -14.39 40.48 -4.11
N PRO A 51 -15.70 40.17 -4.09
CA PRO A 51 -16.33 39.62 -2.90
C PRO A 51 -15.68 38.27 -2.51
N ASP A 52 -15.52 38.05 -1.22
CA ASP A 52 -14.95 36.82 -0.68
C ASP A 52 -15.75 35.60 -1.15
N ARG A 53 -15.03 34.60 -1.66
CA ARG A 53 -15.61 33.33 -2.08
C ARG A 53 -14.86 32.16 -1.46
N LEU A 54 -15.60 31.13 -1.06
CA LEU A 54 -15.01 29.85 -0.70
C LEU A 54 -14.42 29.22 -1.98
N ALA A 55 -13.12 28.96 -1.96
CA ALA A 55 -12.41 28.34 -3.07
C ALA A 55 -11.55 27.18 -2.55
N TRP A 56 -11.56 26.08 -3.30
CA TRP A 56 -10.74 24.92 -3.01
C TRP A 56 -9.30 25.17 -3.50
N VAL A 57 -8.34 25.33 -2.58
CA VAL A 57 -6.94 25.74 -2.86
C VAL A 57 -6.29 25.07 -4.10
N PRO A 58 -6.43 23.76 -4.35
CA PRO A 58 -5.80 23.12 -5.51
C PRO A 58 -6.43 23.44 -6.87
N THR A 59 -7.70 23.86 -6.90
CA THR A 59 -8.46 24.04 -8.15
C THR A 59 -9.17 25.38 -8.28
N GLU A 60 -9.10 26.21 -7.23
CA GLU A 60 -9.71 27.53 -7.10
C GLU A 60 -11.23 27.56 -7.35
N ARG A 61 -11.90 26.39 -7.26
CA ARG A 61 -13.33 26.23 -7.48
C ARG A 61 -14.12 26.27 -6.17
N SER A 62 -15.34 26.78 -6.22
CA SER A 62 -16.27 26.79 -5.08
C SER A 62 -16.93 25.45 -4.80
N ARG A 63 -17.01 24.55 -5.80
CA ARG A 63 -17.58 23.20 -5.64
C ARG A 63 -16.52 22.12 -5.86
N VAL A 64 -16.27 21.32 -4.82
CA VAL A 64 -15.33 20.20 -4.86
C VAL A 64 -15.96 19.01 -5.58
N HIS A 65 -15.31 18.53 -6.63
CA HIS A 65 -15.70 17.29 -7.32
C HIS A 65 -14.79 16.14 -6.88
N ALA A 66 -15.26 14.89 -7.04
CA ALA A 66 -14.44 13.70 -6.75
C ALA A 66 -13.10 13.68 -7.53
N ARG A 67 -13.04 14.31 -8.71
CA ARG A 67 -11.81 14.50 -9.48
C ARG A 67 -10.82 15.47 -8.82
N ASP A 68 -11.30 16.48 -8.09
CA ASP A 68 -10.46 17.47 -7.41
C ASP A 68 -9.86 16.85 -6.14
N LEU A 69 -10.65 16.05 -5.42
CA LEU A 69 -10.17 15.15 -4.36
C LEU A 69 -9.15 14.15 -4.92
N ARG A 70 -9.43 13.55 -6.08
CA ARG A 70 -8.46 12.70 -6.76
C ARG A 70 -7.18 13.46 -7.03
N THR A 71 -7.17 14.70 -7.52
CA THR A 71 -5.93 15.46 -7.76
C THR A 71 -5.14 15.69 -6.46
N LEU A 72 -5.82 16.00 -5.35
CA LEU A 72 -5.19 16.19 -4.03
C LEU A 72 -4.63 14.89 -3.44
N ILE A 73 -5.39 13.80 -3.56
CA ILE A 73 -5.04 12.46 -3.04
C ILE A 73 -4.06 11.76 -4.00
N SER A 74 -4.07 12.11 -5.28
CA SER A 74 -3.15 11.63 -6.32
C SER A 74 -1.82 12.34 -6.21
N ARG A 75 -1.18 12.27 -5.04
CA ARG A 75 0.22 11.87 -5.07
C ARG A 75 0.19 10.51 -5.75
N LYS A 76 0.58 10.45 -7.04
CA LYS A 76 0.81 9.16 -7.70
C LYS A 76 1.58 8.34 -6.68
N PRO A 77 1.10 7.16 -6.25
CA PRO A 77 1.89 6.33 -5.37
C PRO A 77 3.26 6.25 -6.03
N ALA A 78 4.33 6.50 -5.28
CA ALA A 78 5.68 6.48 -5.81
C ALA A 78 5.90 5.07 -6.36
N ARG A 79 5.61 4.88 -7.67
CA ARG A 79 5.77 3.62 -8.36
C ARG A 79 7.27 3.36 -8.31
N GLN A 80 7.68 2.39 -7.51
CA GLN A 80 9.09 2.08 -7.37
C GLN A 80 9.61 1.43 -8.66
N MET A 81 8.73 0.68 -9.35
CA MET A 81 9.01 0.06 -10.65
C MET A 81 7.70 -0.33 -11.37
N ASP A 82 7.76 -0.55 -12.69
CA ASP A 82 6.70 -1.28 -13.40
C ASP A 82 6.61 -2.73 -12.87
N GLY A 83 5.41 -3.11 -12.44
CA GLY A 83 5.11 -4.41 -11.84
C GLY A 83 4.42 -5.40 -12.79
N GLY A 84 4.24 -5.07 -14.07
CA GLY A 84 3.52 -5.93 -15.02
C GLY A 84 4.12 -7.33 -15.17
N TRP A 85 5.45 -7.45 -15.12
CA TRP A 85 6.17 -8.72 -15.23
C TRP A 85 5.91 -9.69 -14.08
N ILE A 86 5.49 -9.20 -12.91
CA ILE A 86 5.24 -10.01 -11.70
C ILE A 86 4.12 -11.02 -11.98
N TRP A 87 3.10 -10.61 -12.72
CA TRP A 87 1.98 -11.47 -13.09
C TRP A 87 2.38 -12.59 -14.05
N ARG A 88 3.51 -12.44 -14.75
CA ARG A 88 4.05 -13.46 -15.67
C ARG A 88 4.92 -14.49 -14.94
N MET A 89 5.21 -14.28 -13.64
CA MET A 89 5.95 -15.24 -12.83
C MET A 89 5.09 -16.46 -12.54
N ARG A 90 5.70 -17.66 -12.56
CA ARG A 90 5.01 -18.90 -12.17
C ARG A 90 4.95 -19.06 -10.65
N ILE A 91 4.22 -18.17 -9.98
CA ILE A 91 4.06 -18.14 -8.52
C ILE A 91 2.59 -18.04 -8.13
N HIS A 92 2.27 -18.41 -6.89
CA HIS A 92 0.91 -18.31 -6.37
C HIS A 92 0.43 -16.85 -6.38
N LEU A 93 -0.86 -16.63 -6.73
CA LEU A 93 -1.41 -15.29 -6.94
C LEU A 93 -1.27 -14.37 -5.73
N ARG A 94 -1.38 -14.90 -4.50
CA ARG A 94 -1.11 -14.14 -3.27
C ARG A 94 0.31 -13.59 -3.19
N VAL A 95 1.30 -14.34 -3.67
CA VAL A 95 2.71 -13.92 -3.74
C VAL A 95 2.89 -12.86 -4.82
N ALA A 96 2.28 -13.05 -6.00
CA ALA A 96 2.30 -12.06 -7.08
C ALA A 96 1.66 -10.73 -6.64
N LEU A 97 0.49 -10.77 -5.99
CA LEU A 97 -0.18 -9.59 -5.45
C LEU A 97 0.66 -8.89 -4.37
N PHE A 98 1.33 -9.66 -3.52
CA PHE A 98 2.28 -9.11 -2.54
C PHE A 98 3.41 -8.35 -3.24
N LEU A 99 4.11 -8.99 -4.18
CA LEU A 99 5.21 -8.34 -4.92
C LEU A 99 4.72 -7.10 -5.69
N TRP A 100 3.52 -7.15 -6.26
CA TRP A 100 2.90 -6.00 -6.91
C TRP A 100 2.69 -4.85 -5.92
N LYS A 101 2.22 -5.13 -4.69
CA LYS A 101 2.13 -4.12 -3.62
C LYS A 101 3.50 -3.57 -3.21
N VAL A 102 4.55 -4.39 -3.19
CA VAL A 102 5.93 -3.93 -2.97
C VAL A 102 6.34 -2.96 -4.07
N ALA A 103 6.18 -3.33 -5.35
CA ALA A 103 6.55 -2.50 -6.51
C ALA A 103 5.79 -1.16 -6.55
N TRP A 104 4.58 -1.12 -6.02
CA TRP A 104 3.77 0.09 -5.91
C TRP A 104 3.98 0.88 -4.62
N GLY A 105 4.82 0.40 -3.69
CA GLY A 105 5.02 1.04 -2.39
C GLY A 105 3.75 1.07 -1.52
N CYS A 106 2.84 0.11 -1.71
CA CYS A 106 1.53 0.07 -1.07
C CYS A 106 1.44 -0.89 0.12
N LEU A 107 2.56 -1.50 0.54
CA LEU A 107 2.60 -2.24 1.79
C LEU A 107 2.59 -1.26 2.97
N PRO A 108 1.81 -1.53 4.05
CA PRO A 108 1.75 -0.66 5.22
C PRO A 108 2.72 -1.13 6.33
N PRO A 109 3.98 -0.65 6.37
CA PRO A 109 4.87 -0.88 7.51
C PRO A 109 4.40 -0.07 8.74
N ARG A 110 4.92 -0.37 9.94
CA ARG A 110 4.46 0.25 11.19
C ARG A 110 4.60 1.76 11.18
N ARG A 111 5.69 2.32 10.62
CA ARG A 111 5.83 3.77 10.44
C ARG A 111 4.63 4.41 9.72
N MET A 112 4.10 3.72 8.70
CA MET A 112 2.98 4.21 7.90
C MET A 112 1.67 4.03 8.66
N LEU A 113 1.52 2.94 9.41
CA LEU A 113 0.34 2.71 10.26
C LEU A 113 0.26 3.73 11.39
N ALA A 114 1.38 3.98 12.09
CA ALA A 114 1.49 4.97 13.16
C ALA A 114 1.20 6.38 12.63
N GLY A 115 1.78 6.76 11.48
CA GLY A 115 1.49 8.05 10.82
C GLY A 115 0.04 8.21 10.34
N ARG A 116 -0.75 7.12 10.29
CA ARG A 116 -2.19 7.13 9.97
C ARG A 116 -3.09 7.02 11.22
N GLY A 117 -2.52 7.16 12.42
CA GLY A 117 -3.27 7.12 13.67
C GLY A 117 -3.64 5.72 14.16
N VAL A 118 -3.08 4.66 13.57
CA VAL A 118 -3.20 3.31 14.15
C VAL A 118 -2.37 3.25 15.43
N GLN A 119 -2.95 2.78 16.53
CA GLN A 119 -2.25 2.61 17.81
C GLN A 119 -1.16 1.53 17.72
N THR A 120 0.01 1.91 17.23
CA THR A 120 1.19 1.06 17.11
C THR A 120 2.44 1.92 17.16
N THR A 121 3.55 1.37 17.65
CA THR A 121 4.85 2.08 17.59
C THR A 121 5.38 2.07 16.15
N PRO A 122 6.08 3.11 15.68
CA PRO A 122 6.64 3.13 14.33
C PRO A 122 7.84 2.19 14.17
N PHE A 123 8.38 1.66 15.27
CA PHE A 123 9.59 0.84 15.31
C PHE A 123 9.33 -0.66 15.08
N CYS A 124 10.34 -1.34 14.54
CA CYS A 124 10.30 -2.77 14.30
C CYS A 124 10.29 -3.55 15.61
N GLU A 125 9.31 -4.44 15.77
CA GLU A 125 9.18 -5.22 17.00
C GLU A 125 10.35 -6.20 17.24
N ALA A 126 11.07 -6.59 16.18
CA ALA A 126 12.23 -7.48 16.29
C ALA A 126 13.51 -6.76 16.68
N CYS A 127 13.61 -5.46 16.40
CA CYS A 127 14.83 -4.66 16.59
C CYS A 127 14.68 -3.59 17.67
N SER A 128 13.44 -3.35 18.13
CA SER A 128 12.99 -2.37 19.11
C SER A 128 13.23 -0.89 18.76
N ASP A 129 14.39 -0.53 18.20
CA ASP A 129 14.82 0.87 18.04
C ASP A 129 14.97 1.33 16.58
N ILE A 130 14.76 0.42 15.62
CA ILE A 130 14.85 0.73 14.18
C ILE A 130 13.44 1.01 13.65
N GLU A 131 13.26 2.17 13.01
CA GLU A 131 11.99 2.52 12.37
C GLU A 131 11.60 1.47 11.32
N GLU A 132 10.37 0.94 11.43
CA GLU A 132 9.96 -0.15 10.57
C GLU A 132 9.60 0.37 9.17
N THR A 133 10.41 -0.02 8.18
CA THR A 133 10.17 0.22 6.76
C THR A 133 9.96 -1.10 6.02
N VAL A 134 9.42 -1.06 4.80
CA VAL A 134 9.27 -2.28 3.97
C VAL A 134 10.63 -2.92 3.68
N THR A 135 11.64 -2.11 3.37
CA THR A 135 13.03 -2.54 3.19
C THR A 135 13.58 -3.20 4.44
N HIS A 136 13.38 -2.57 5.60
CA HIS A 136 13.84 -3.14 6.86
C HIS A 136 13.19 -4.50 7.13
N VAL A 137 11.86 -4.61 7.02
CA VAL A 137 11.14 -5.86 7.31
C VAL A 137 11.58 -6.98 6.38
N ILE A 138 11.73 -6.71 5.09
CA ILE A 138 11.99 -7.75 4.09
C ILE A 138 13.48 -8.09 4.00
N LEU A 139 14.39 -7.12 4.19
CA LEU A 139 15.83 -7.29 3.91
C LEU A 139 16.70 -7.07 5.15
N SER A 140 16.65 -5.88 5.75
CA SER A 140 17.67 -5.42 6.71
C SER A 140 17.44 -5.86 8.16
N CYS A 141 16.24 -6.34 8.50
CA CYS A 141 15.92 -6.84 9.83
C CYS A 141 16.81 -8.06 10.16
N PRO A 142 17.44 -8.15 11.33
CA PRO A 142 18.29 -9.29 11.71
C PRO A 142 17.56 -10.63 11.60
N LYS A 143 16.27 -10.67 11.94
CA LYS A 143 15.44 -11.86 11.76
C LYS A 143 15.25 -12.20 10.27
N ALA A 144 15.05 -11.19 9.41
CA ALA A 144 14.96 -11.41 7.97
C ALA A 144 16.29 -11.95 7.42
N ALA A 145 17.43 -11.39 7.84
CA ALA A 145 18.76 -11.88 7.46
C ALA A 145 18.95 -13.37 7.80
N GLN A 146 18.62 -13.79 9.03
CA GLN A 146 18.65 -15.20 9.44
C GLN A 146 17.74 -16.11 8.60
N ILE A 147 16.61 -15.58 8.10
CA ILE A 147 15.72 -16.32 7.21
C ILE A 147 16.35 -16.46 5.82
N TRP A 148 16.97 -15.40 5.30
CA TRP A 148 17.64 -15.41 4.00
C TRP A 148 18.87 -16.31 3.96
N GLU A 149 19.69 -16.34 5.00
CA GLU A 149 20.87 -17.21 5.11
C GLU A 149 20.52 -18.71 4.94
N ARG A 150 19.31 -19.10 5.38
CA ARG A 150 18.80 -20.47 5.23
C ARG A 150 18.47 -20.88 3.80
N LEU A 151 18.47 -19.94 2.85
CA LEU A 151 18.30 -20.23 1.43
C LEU A 151 19.56 -20.85 0.80
N SER A 152 20.68 -20.90 1.53
CA SER A 152 22.02 -21.18 0.99
C SER A 152 22.41 -20.23 -0.16
N VAL A 153 21.72 -19.09 -0.24
CA VAL A 153 21.94 -18.04 -1.23
C VAL A 153 21.89 -16.72 -0.46
N PRO A 154 23.04 -16.17 -0.07
CA PRO A 154 23.07 -14.91 0.65
C PRO A 154 22.43 -13.81 -0.21
N LEU A 155 21.74 -12.88 0.45
CA LEU A 155 21.41 -11.62 -0.19
C LEU A 155 22.74 -10.95 -0.60
N PRO A 156 22.87 -10.46 -1.84
CA PRO A 156 24.01 -9.64 -2.19
C PRO A 156 24.16 -8.50 -1.19
N HIS A 157 25.37 -8.28 -0.70
CA HIS A 157 25.67 -7.21 0.28
C HIS A 157 25.33 -5.80 -0.24
N THR A 158 25.07 -5.69 -1.55
CA THR A 158 24.67 -4.47 -2.26
C THR A 158 23.16 -4.19 -2.24
N TRP A 159 22.33 -5.06 -1.66
CA TRP A 159 20.88 -4.83 -1.62
C TRP A 159 20.53 -3.83 -0.52
N GLU A 160 20.34 -2.58 -0.92
CA GLU A 160 19.99 -1.48 -0.03
C GLU A 160 18.47 -1.26 0.05
N SER A 161 17.72 -1.81 -0.91
CA SER A 161 16.30 -1.51 -1.05
C SER A 161 15.48 -2.70 -1.58
N VAL A 162 14.17 -2.64 -1.36
CA VAL A 162 13.24 -3.58 -2.02
C VAL A 162 13.21 -3.44 -3.55
N LYS A 163 13.72 -2.32 -4.10
CA LYS A 163 13.87 -2.15 -5.55
C LYS A 163 14.91 -3.14 -6.09
N ASP A 164 15.98 -3.37 -5.35
CA ASP A 164 17.05 -4.32 -5.73
C ASP A 164 16.51 -5.75 -5.73
N LEU A 165 15.73 -6.12 -4.71
CA LEU A 165 14.99 -7.39 -4.69
C LEU A 165 14.14 -7.53 -5.97
N LEU A 166 13.34 -6.52 -6.31
CA LEU A 166 12.46 -6.59 -7.47
C LEU A 166 13.24 -6.67 -8.80
N HIS A 167 14.33 -5.92 -8.96
CA HIS A 167 15.21 -6.02 -10.12
C HIS A 167 15.82 -7.42 -10.24
N HIS A 168 16.32 -7.98 -9.15
CA HIS A 168 16.88 -9.33 -9.16
C HIS A 168 15.86 -10.41 -9.48
N LEU A 169 14.62 -10.26 -9.02
CA LEU A 169 13.52 -11.15 -9.37
C LEU A 169 13.22 -11.07 -10.88
N LEU A 170 13.16 -9.86 -11.44
CA LEU A 170 12.98 -9.65 -12.88
C LEU A 170 14.13 -10.26 -13.70
N GLU A 171 15.37 -10.07 -13.29
CA GLU A 171 16.54 -10.65 -13.96
C GLU A 171 16.56 -12.18 -13.86
N SER A 172 16.14 -12.73 -12.72
CA SER A 172 16.03 -14.18 -12.52
C SER A 172 15.03 -14.81 -13.50
N MET A 173 14.07 -14.05 -14.00
CA MET A 173 13.12 -14.52 -15.01
C MET A 173 13.70 -14.59 -16.44
N ARG A 174 14.88 -14.00 -16.68
CA ARG A 174 15.49 -13.95 -18.03
C ARG A 174 16.21 -15.24 -18.42
N ARG A 175 16.68 -16.04 -17.46
CA ARG A 175 17.46 -17.27 -17.72
C ARG A 175 16.79 -18.47 -17.05
N PRO A 176 16.59 -19.61 -17.75
CA PRO A 176 15.97 -20.79 -17.15
C PRO A 176 16.64 -21.28 -15.86
N SER A 177 17.98 -21.19 -15.79
CA SER A 177 18.79 -21.62 -14.64
C SER A 177 18.59 -20.77 -13.37
N THR A 178 18.06 -19.55 -13.50
CA THR A 178 17.86 -18.63 -12.36
C THR A 178 16.40 -18.46 -11.96
N VAL A 179 15.44 -18.89 -12.80
CA VAL A 179 13.99 -18.75 -12.55
C VAL A 179 13.59 -19.37 -11.21
N GLU A 180 14.05 -20.61 -10.92
CA GLU A 180 13.69 -21.29 -9.68
C GLU A 180 14.21 -20.54 -8.45
N LYS A 181 15.43 -20.02 -8.51
CA LYS A 181 16.02 -19.20 -7.44
C LYS A 181 15.20 -17.93 -7.23
N GLY A 182 14.77 -17.26 -8.31
CA GLY A 182 13.89 -16.10 -8.26
C GLY A 182 12.54 -16.42 -7.60
N ILE A 183 11.91 -17.53 -7.99
CA ILE A 183 10.64 -17.99 -7.39
C ILE A 183 10.81 -18.25 -5.89
N ARG A 184 11.86 -18.97 -5.48
CA ARG A 184 12.12 -19.23 -4.05
C ARG A 184 12.30 -17.94 -3.24
N ARG A 185 13.02 -16.95 -3.78
CA ARG A 185 13.17 -15.62 -3.16
C ARG A 185 11.83 -14.88 -3.04
N ALA A 186 10.98 -14.93 -4.05
CA ALA A 186 9.64 -14.31 -4.02
C ALA A 186 8.77 -14.86 -2.89
N TYR A 187 8.72 -16.19 -2.75
CA TYR A 187 7.97 -16.83 -1.66
C TYR A 187 8.56 -16.50 -0.29
N LEU A 188 9.87 -16.46 -0.17
CA LEU A 188 10.51 -16.14 1.11
C LEU A 188 10.20 -14.71 1.55
N ALA A 189 10.32 -13.73 0.66
CA ALA A 189 9.97 -12.34 0.93
C ALA A 189 8.49 -12.20 1.38
N TYR A 190 7.58 -12.92 0.73
CA TYR A 190 6.16 -12.94 1.12
C TYR A 190 5.97 -13.51 2.53
N HIS A 191 6.62 -14.61 2.87
CA HIS A 191 6.48 -15.25 4.17
C HIS A 191 7.18 -14.48 5.31
N ILE A 192 8.26 -13.75 5.02
CA ILE A 192 8.84 -12.79 5.98
C ILE A 192 7.81 -11.71 6.33
N TRP A 193 7.11 -11.16 5.33
CA TRP A 193 6.05 -10.19 5.55
C TRP A 193 4.87 -10.77 6.35
N LEU A 194 4.46 -12.00 6.05
CA LEU A 194 3.41 -12.70 6.81
C LEU A 194 3.82 -12.95 8.27
N ASP A 195 5.04 -13.39 8.52
CA ASP A 195 5.54 -13.61 9.88
C ASP A 195 5.55 -12.31 10.69
N ARG A 196 5.98 -11.19 10.08
CA ARG A 196 5.86 -9.86 10.70
C ARG A 196 4.40 -9.53 11.03
N ASN A 197 3.46 -9.79 10.12
CA ASN A 197 2.04 -9.50 10.37
C ASN A 197 1.45 -10.35 11.49
N ALA A 198 1.75 -11.66 11.50
CA ALA A 198 1.31 -12.55 12.57
C ALA A 198 1.86 -12.09 13.93
N ARG A 199 3.11 -11.62 13.96
CA ARG A 199 3.70 -11.04 15.17
C ARG A 199 2.94 -9.79 15.64
N LEU A 200 2.69 -8.84 14.74
CA LEU A 200 2.00 -7.58 15.07
C LEU A 200 0.56 -7.79 15.53
N PHE A 201 -0.21 -8.62 14.82
CA PHE A 201 -1.67 -8.72 15.01
C PHE A 201 -2.08 -9.91 15.87
N GLU A 202 -1.32 -11.01 15.86
CA GLU A 202 -1.65 -12.24 16.59
C GLU A 202 -0.70 -12.49 17.78
N GLY A 203 0.38 -11.70 17.92
CA GLY A 203 1.39 -11.92 18.97
C GLY A 203 2.26 -13.17 18.74
N SER A 204 2.09 -13.83 17.59
CA SER A 204 2.78 -15.08 17.26
C SER A 204 4.27 -14.84 16.94
N ARG A 205 5.14 -15.65 17.53
CA ARG A 205 6.59 -15.61 17.30
C ARG A 205 7.06 -16.91 16.65
N SER A 206 7.25 -16.91 15.34
CA SER A 206 7.86 -18.05 14.65
C SER A 206 9.38 -17.95 14.66
N ILE A 207 10.08 -19.07 14.79
CA ILE A 207 11.52 -19.14 14.52
C ILE A 207 11.80 -19.06 13.01
N PRO A 208 12.97 -18.57 12.57
CA PRO A 208 13.32 -18.41 11.16
C PRO A 208 13.07 -19.66 10.30
N ARG A 209 13.41 -20.85 10.82
CA ARG A 209 13.23 -22.13 10.11
C ARG A 209 11.75 -22.39 9.75
N THR A 210 10.83 -22.12 10.67
CA THR A 210 9.39 -22.29 10.42
C THR A 210 8.89 -21.37 9.32
N VAL A 211 9.44 -20.16 9.19
CA VAL A 211 9.08 -19.23 8.11
C VAL A 211 9.52 -19.79 6.75
N VAL A 212 10.75 -20.34 6.68
CA VAL A 212 11.28 -21.01 5.48
C VAL A 212 10.44 -22.23 5.11
N ASP A 213 10.11 -23.08 6.08
CA ASP A 213 9.32 -24.30 5.87
C ASP A 213 7.91 -23.97 5.36
N ARG A 214 7.28 -22.91 5.90
CA ARG A 214 5.99 -22.41 5.39
C ARG A 214 6.11 -21.89 3.96
N ALA A 215 7.15 -21.13 3.65
CA ALA A 215 7.38 -20.58 2.30
C ALA A 215 7.51 -21.69 1.25
N PHE A 216 8.33 -22.71 1.56
CA PHE A 216 8.53 -23.82 0.63
C PHE A 216 7.43 -24.86 0.66
N GLY A 217 6.74 -25.03 1.78
CA GLY A 217 5.49 -25.79 1.83
C GLY A 217 4.45 -25.20 0.89
N MET A 218 4.29 -23.87 0.89
CA MET A 218 3.39 -23.18 -0.04
C MET A 218 3.85 -23.31 -1.49
N LEU A 219 5.15 -23.16 -1.77
CA LEU A 219 5.69 -23.34 -3.12
C LEU A 219 5.46 -24.76 -3.66
N ARG A 220 5.70 -25.80 -2.85
CA ARG A 220 5.49 -27.21 -3.23
C ARG A 220 4.03 -27.54 -3.50
N ARG A 221 3.11 -26.93 -2.75
CA ARG A 221 1.65 -27.11 -2.91
C ARG A 221 1.06 -26.24 -4.01
N SER A 222 1.76 -25.20 -4.44
CA SER A 222 1.28 -24.34 -5.52
C SER A 222 1.16 -25.19 -6.78
N PRO A 223 -0.02 -25.25 -7.42
CA PRO A 223 -0.16 -25.96 -8.68
C PRO A 223 0.86 -25.41 -9.66
N ARG A 224 1.52 -26.32 -10.40
CA ARG A 224 2.44 -25.93 -11.48
C ARG A 224 1.60 -25.19 -12.52
N LEU A 225 1.70 -23.86 -12.53
CA LEU A 225 0.97 -23.03 -13.48
C LEU A 225 1.26 -23.52 -14.92
N PRO A 226 0.23 -23.70 -15.77
CA PRO A 226 0.41 -24.21 -17.12
C PRO A 226 1.41 -23.37 -17.94
N ARG A 227 1.93 -23.96 -19.02
CA ARG A 227 2.89 -23.28 -19.91
C ARG A 227 2.28 -22.00 -20.50
N ARG A 228 3.19 -21.05 -20.80
CA ARG A 228 2.96 -19.64 -21.12
C ARG A 228 1.98 -19.42 -22.29
N ASP A 229 1.86 -20.40 -23.17
CA ASP A 229 1.09 -20.32 -24.41
C ASP A 229 -0.44 -20.44 -24.19
N SER A 230 -0.84 -20.84 -22.98
CA SER A 230 -2.26 -20.96 -22.58
C SER A 230 -2.84 -19.66 -22.00
N ILE A 231 -1.98 -18.69 -21.66
CA ILE A 231 -2.39 -17.41 -21.04
C ILE A 231 -2.37 -16.33 -22.12
N LYS A 232 -3.55 -16.02 -22.70
CA LYS A 232 -3.70 -14.89 -23.62
C LYS A 232 -3.57 -13.58 -22.86
N TRP A 233 -2.38 -12.98 -22.90
CA TRP A 233 -2.13 -11.63 -22.41
C TRP A 233 -2.74 -10.63 -23.39
N LEU A 234 -3.99 -10.20 -23.16
CA LEU A 234 -4.54 -9.07 -23.91
C LEU A 234 -3.76 -7.82 -23.49
N GLY A 235 -2.92 -7.33 -24.41
CA GLY A 235 -2.21 -6.08 -24.29
C GLY A 235 -3.22 -4.95 -24.10
N THR A 236 -3.16 -4.28 -22.96
CA THR A 236 -3.32 -2.84 -22.78
C THR A 236 -3.29 -2.52 -21.29
N SER A 237 -2.74 -1.36 -20.97
CA SER A 237 -2.27 -0.88 -19.67
C SER A 237 -3.36 -0.61 -18.62
N ARG A 238 -4.33 -1.51 -18.45
CA ARG A 238 -5.36 -1.45 -17.41
C ARG A 238 -5.39 -2.79 -16.69
N ILE A 239 -4.88 -2.82 -15.47
CA ILE A 239 -5.19 -3.90 -14.51
C ILE A 239 -6.69 -3.77 -14.24
N PRO A 240 -7.56 -4.57 -14.90
CA PRO A 240 -8.20 -5.69 -14.20
C PRO A 240 -8.76 -6.80 -15.14
N VAL A 241 -7.95 -7.65 -15.78
CA VAL A 241 -8.49 -8.83 -16.53
C VAL A 241 -7.61 -10.08 -16.43
N LEU A 242 -6.61 -10.09 -15.53
CA LEU A 242 -5.87 -11.33 -15.24
C LEU A 242 -6.73 -12.39 -14.54
N LEU A 243 -7.83 -11.97 -13.91
CA LEU A 243 -8.75 -12.81 -13.17
C LEU A 243 -9.97 -13.29 -13.98
N LEU A 244 -10.05 -13.01 -15.29
CA LEU A 244 -11.26 -13.33 -16.06
C LEU A 244 -11.04 -14.29 -17.25
N GLN A 245 -9.80 -14.61 -17.63
CA GLN A 245 -9.55 -15.24 -18.94
C GLN A 245 -8.53 -16.41 -18.94
N CYS A 246 -8.32 -17.08 -17.80
CA CYS A 246 -7.50 -18.31 -17.78
C CYS A 246 -8.30 -19.46 -17.17
N PRO A 247 -9.22 -20.14 -17.89
CA PRO A 247 -10.04 -21.21 -17.30
C PRO A 247 -9.26 -22.33 -16.58
N ASP A 248 -7.95 -22.45 -16.79
CA ASP A 248 -7.08 -23.49 -16.22
C ASP A 248 -6.38 -23.14 -14.89
N LEU A 249 -6.67 -22.00 -14.24
CA LEU A 249 -6.28 -21.84 -12.81
C LEU A 249 -7.41 -22.31 -11.91
N PRO A 250 -7.16 -23.17 -10.91
CA PRO A 250 -8.20 -23.70 -10.01
C PRO A 250 -8.81 -22.66 -9.04
N TYR A 251 -8.67 -21.36 -9.33
CA TYR A 251 -8.99 -20.26 -8.42
C TYR A 251 -9.96 -19.22 -9.01
N PHE A 252 -10.69 -19.55 -10.09
CA PHE A 252 -11.78 -18.70 -10.54
C PHE A 252 -13.06 -19.01 -9.77
N TRP A 253 -13.76 -17.95 -9.38
CA TRP A 253 -15.11 -18.07 -8.89
C TRP A 253 -16.00 -18.47 -10.07
N VAL A 254 -16.61 -19.65 -10.00
CA VAL A 254 -17.59 -20.13 -10.98
C VAL A 254 -18.98 -19.98 -10.37
N PRO A 255 -19.99 -19.46 -11.08
CA PRO A 255 -21.36 -19.46 -10.57
C PRO A 255 -21.84 -20.89 -10.27
N PRO A 256 -22.80 -21.07 -9.34
CA PRO A 256 -23.37 -22.39 -9.07
C PRO A 256 -24.15 -22.92 -10.29
N PRO A 257 -24.43 -24.24 -10.37
CA PRO A 257 -25.32 -24.80 -11.38
C PRO A 257 -26.73 -24.19 -11.33
N LEU A 258 -27.49 -24.34 -12.42
CA LEU A 258 -28.91 -23.96 -12.47
C LEU A 258 -29.68 -24.62 -11.30
N GLY A 259 -30.61 -23.86 -10.69
CA GLY A 259 -31.36 -24.29 -9.51
C GLY A 259 -30.61 -24.22 -8.18
N HIS A 260 -29.33 -23.80 -8.17
CA HIS A 260 -28.54 -23.65 -6.95
C HIS A 260 -28.19 -22.20 -6.65
N LEU A 261 -28.02 -21.90 -5.36
CA LEU A 261 -27.45 -20.65 -4.87
C LEU A 261 -26.06 -20.90 -4.29
N LYS A 262 -25.15 -19.95 -4.50
CA LYS A 262 -23.80 -19.99 -3.92
C LYS A 262 -23.67 -18.92 -2.85
N VAL A 263 -23.54 -19.36 -1.60
CA VAL A 263 -23.32 -18.49 -0.44
C VAL A 263 -21.82 -18.39 -0.17
N ASN A 264 -21.29 -17.17 -0.19
CA ASN A 264 -19.92 -16.88 0.20
C ASN A 264 -20.01 -16.09 1.51
N PHE A 265 -19.35 -16.56 2.56
CA PHE A 265 -19.39 -15.92 3.87
C PHE A 265 -17.98 -15.70 4.42
N ASN A 266 -17.84 -14.72 5.30
CA ASN A 266 -16.61 -14.49 6.04
C ASN A 266 -16.93 -14.05 7.47
N GLY A 267 -16.06 -14.40 8.42
CA GLY A 267 -16.21 -14.05 9.81
C GLY A 267 -15.09 -13.14 10.30
N TYR A 268 -15.41 -12.34 11.31
CA TYR A 268 -14.47 -11.62 12.15
C TYR A 268 -14.73 -11.99 13.61
N ARG A 269 -13.66 -12.09 14.39
CA ARG A 269 -13.72 -12.22 15.85
C ARG A 269 -12.75 -11.21 16.45
N SER A 270 -13.19 -10.50 17.49
CA SER A 270 -12.33 -9.64 18.28
C SER A 270 -11.30 -10.46 19.07
N ARG A 271 -10.24 -9.78 19.51
CA ARG A 271 -9.09 -10.42 20.15
C ARG A 271 -9.40 -11.03 21.51
N ASP A 272 -10.28 -10.37 22.26
CA ASP A 272 -10.84 -10.83 23.54
C ASP A 272 -11.92 -11.92 23.36
N GLY A 273 -12.34 -12.19 22.12
CA GLY A 273 -13.38 -13.17 21.79
C GLY A 273 -14.81 -12.70 22.12
N VAL A 274 -14.99 -11.48 22.62
CA VAL A 274 -16.28 -10.97 23.10
C VAL A 274 -17.18 -10.55 21.93
N TYR A 275 -16.59 -10.01 20.87
CA TYR A 275 -17.30 -9.51 19.71
C TYR A 275 -16.97 -10.33 18.47
N GLY A 276 -17.96 -10.44 17.59
CA GLY A 276 -17.78 -11.05 16.29
C GLY A 276 -18.78 -10.49 15.32
N GLY A 277 -18.49 -10.69 14.04
CA GLY A 277 -19.41 -10.36 12.95
C GLY A 277 -19.24 -11.38 11.85
N ALA A 278 -20.29 -11.62 11.08
CA ALA A 278 -20.23 -12.52 9.94
C ALA A 278 -20.97 -11.88 8.78
N GLY A 279 -20.28 -11.68 7.66
CA GLY A 279 -20.89 -11.19 6.44
C GLY A 279 -21.13 -12.33 5.46
N PHE A 280 -22.19 -12.24 4.66
CA PHE A 280 -22.47 -13.17 3.58
C PHE A 280 -22.95 -12.49 2.31
N VAL A 281 -22.72 -13.17 1.19
CA VAL A 281 -23.20 -12.79 -0.15
C VAL A 281 -23.74 -14.05 -0.85
N ILE A 282 -24.99 -13.99 -1.29
CA ILE A 282 -25.69 -15.05 -2.01
C ILE A 282 -25.79 -14.67 -3.49
N ARG A 283 -25.39 -15.59 -4.37
CA ARG A 283 -25.50 -15.42 -5.83
C ARG A 283 -26.20 -16.58 -6.51
N ASP A 284 -26.91 -16.30 -7.60
CA ASP A 284 -27.54 -17.31 -8.44
C ASP A 284 -26.58 -17.92 -9.47
N HIS A 285 -27.10 -18.84 -10.30
CA HIS A 285 -26.39 -19.52 -11.38
C HIS A 285 -25.90 -18.61 -12.52
N GLN A 286 -26.38 -17.36 -12.59
CA GLN A 286 -25.86 -16.34 -13.51
C GLN A 286 -24.81 -15.45 -12.84
N GLY A 287 -24.51 -15.70 -11.55
CA GLY A 287 -23.61 -14.89 -10.73
C GLY A 287 -24.21 -13.58 -10.26
N ARG A 288 -25.52 -13.37 -10.41
CA ARG A 288 -26.21 -12.16 -9.95
C ARG A 288 -26.33 -12.19 -8.44
N LEU A 289 -26.18 -11.02 -7.83
CA LEU A 289 -26.41 -10.85 -6.39
C LEU A 289 -27.89 -11.06 -6.09
N ILE A 290 -28.18 -12.02 -5.22
CA ILE A 290 -29.54 -12.28 -4.72
C ILE A 290 -29.76 -11.63 -3.37
N ALA A 291 -28.79 -11.77 -2.46
CA ALA A 291 -28.84 -11.17 -1.13
C ALA A 291 -27.44 -10.96 -0.56
N ALA A 292 -27.32 -10.02 0.38
CA ALA A 292 -26.13 -9.84 1.22
C ALA A 292 -26.55 -9.35 2.60
N GLY A 293 -25.76 -9.65 3.62
CA GLY A 293 -25.99 -9.22 4.99
C GLY A 293 -24.78 -9.45 5.87
N GLY A 294 -24.80 -8.92 7.08
CA GLY A 294 -23.81 -9.21 8.12
C GLY A 294 -23.94 -8.37 9.37
#